data_AF-A0A7R9P0S9-F1
#
_entry.id   AF-A0A7R9P0S9-F1
#
_cell.length_a   1.000
_cell.length_b   1.000
_cell.length_c   1.000
_cell.angle_alpha   90.00
_cell.angle_beta   90.00
_cell.angle_gamma   90.00
#
_symmetry.space_group_name_H-M   'P 1'
#
loop_
_entity.id
_entity.type
_entity.pdbx_description
1 polymer ?
#
loop_
_entity_poly.entity_id
_entity_poly.type
_entity_poly.pdbx_seq_one_letter_code
_entity_poly.pdbx_strand_id
1 'polypeptide(L)'
;TSCTSSVNVQVITCRAAVAWEEKKPLSFENVEVAPPKAGEVRVKILSTGVCHTDAYTLDGLDPEGTFPCILGHEGGGVVESIGEGVTSVQPGDHVIPLYIPQCRECKFCKSPKTNVCGKIRLTQGKGVMPDGTTRFTCKGKPIYHFMGCSTFSEYTVVAEISISKVNKDAPLDKVCLLGCGVSTGYGAALNTARVEPGSNCAIWGLGAVGLAVAMGCKAAGAKRIIGIDLNPDKFEIAKKFGCTEFVNPKDYEKPIQEVLIEITDGGLDYTFECVGNVRTMRAALEACHKGWGVSVIVGVAGAGQEISTRPFQLVTGRTWKGTAFGGWKSRDSVPKLVDEYLNKKLLLDEFVTHSLPFEKLNEAFHLMHTGQSWVTLYQIRCFINPFFGAEMLVERKTASELMSRCPLLTEQHALVGVGCPQHLENLLLQSLSEQCRDEFVLRHEKPNTQHF
;
A
#
# COMPACT_ATOMS: atom_id res chain seq x y z
N THR A 1 5.26 -43.21 -0.55
CA THR A 1 4.68 -42.64 0.68
C THR A 1 5.31 -41.28 0.92
N SER A 2 4.74 -40.22 0.35
CA SER A 2 5.25 -38.85 0.51
C SER A 2 4.76 -38.28 1.84
N CYS A 3 5.68 -38.07 2.79
CA CYS A 3 5.42 -37.27 3.97
C CYS A 3 5.17 -35.81 3.55
N THR A 4 3.93 -35.45 3.25
CA THR A 4 3.48 -34.06 3.36
C THR A 4 3.33 -33.78 4.84
N SER A 5 4.34 -33.19 5.45
CA SER A 5 4.22 -32.59 6.78
C SER A 5 3.15 -31.51 6.69
N SER A 6 1.91 -31.83 7.09
CA SER A 6 0.86 -30.85 7.27
C SER A 6 1.32 -29.92 8.39
N VAL A 7 1.91 -28.79 8.04
CA VAL A 7 2.16 -27.71 8.99
C VAL A 7 0.79 -27.38 9.57
N ASN A 8 0.64 -27.60 10.86
CA ASN A 8 -0.64 -27.47 11.54
C ASN A 8 -0.92 -25.96 11.72
N VAL A 9 -1.40 -25.31 10.65
CA VAL A 9 -1.60 -23.86 10.63
C VAL A 9 -2.75 -23.50 11.56
N GLN A 10 -2.42 -22.88 12.70
CA GLN A 10 -3.38 -22.54 13.75
C GLN A 10 -4.03 -21.17 13.49
N VAL A 11 -5.15 -20.92 14.19
CA VAL A 11 -5.71 -19.57 14.35
C VAL A 11 -4.67 -18.68 15.02
N ILE A 12 -4.50 -17.46 14.52
CA ILE A 12 -3.63 -16.43 15.12
C ILE A 12 -4.50 -15.39 15.81
N THR A 13 -4.22 -15.10 17.07
CA THR A 13 -4.75 -13.89 17.72
C THR A 13 -3.78 -12.74 17.53
N CYS A 14 -4.21 -11.64 16.94
CA CYS A 14 -3.37 -10.47 16.69
C CYS A 14 -4.16 -9.17 16.78
N ARG A 15 -3.46 -8.04 16.77
CA ARG A 15 -4.10 -6.72 16.76
C ARG A 15 -4.63 -6.36 15.38
N ALA A 16 -5.80 -5.75 15.35
CA ALA A 16 -6.35 -5.12 14.16
C ALA A 16 -7.14 -3.86 14.54
N ALA A 17 -7.32 -2.96 13.57
CA ALA A 17 -8.18 -1.80 13.71
C ALA A 17 -9.50 -2.10 13.02
N VAL A 18 -10.53 -2.36 13.82
CA VAL A 18 -11.86 -2.76 13.36
C VAL A 18 -12.75 -1.53 13.24
N ALA A 19 -13.32 -1.34 12.06
CA ALA A 19 -14.43 -0.43 11.85
C ALA A 19 -15.72 -1.16 12.24
N TRP A 20 -16.26 -0.87 13.42
CA TRP A 20 -17.49 -1.52 13.89
C TRP A 20 -18.74 -0.97 13.18
N GLU A 21 -18.74 0.32 12.90
CA GLU A 21 -19.86 1.08 12.31
C GLU A 21 -19.28 2.20 11.42
N GLU A 22 -20.06 2.65 10.44
CA GLU A 22 -19.70 3.85 9.66
C GLU A 22 -19.62 5.10 10.56
N LYS A 23 -18.79 6.08 10.17
CA LYS A 23 -18.60 7.39 10.79
C LYS A 23 -18.15 7.33 12.25
N LYS A 24 -17.64 6.19 12.69
CA LYS A 24 -17.02 6.00 14.01
C LYS A 24 -15.51 5.80 13.88
N PRO A 25 -14.71 6.24 14.86
CA PRO A 25 -13.30 5.90 14.92
C PRO A 25 -13.10 4.38 14.91
N LEU A 26 -11.98 3.93 14.37
CA LEU A 26 -11.58 2.53 14.40
C LEU A 26 -11.29 2.10 15.84
N SER A 27 -11.72 0.89 16.21
CA SER A 27 -11.40 0.27 17.49
C SER A 27 -10.21 -0.66 17.34
N PHE A 28 -9.21 -0.54 18.21
CA PHE A 28 -8.09 -1.46 18.26
C PHE A 28 -8.47 -2.69 19.07
N GLU A 29 -8.54 -3.84 18.41
CA GLU A 29 -9.03 -5.09 18.99
C GLU A 29 -8.00 -6.21 18.81
N ASN A 30 -8.05 -7.21 19.70
CA ASN A 30 -7.44 -8.51 19.43
C ASN A 30 -8.44 -9.34 18.62
N VAL A 31 -8.09 -9.63 17.37
CA VAL A 31 -8.91 -10.43 16.44
C VAL A 31 -8.30 -11.81 16.24
N GLU A 32 -9.16 -12.77 15.94
CA GLU A 32 -8.78 -14.12 15.55
C GLU A 32 -8.72 -14.21 14.02
N VAL A 33 -7.55 -14.57 13.49
CA VAL A 33 -7.29 -14.77 12.06
C VAL A 33 -7.18 -16.26 11.79
N ALA A 34 -8.20 -16.79 11.12
CA ALA A 34 -8.25 -18.19 10.70
C ALA A 34 -7.08 -18.55 9.77
N PRO A 35 -6.66 -19.82 9.71
CA PRO A 35 -5.69 -20.28 8.73
C PRO A 35 -6.20 -20.10 7.29
N PRO A 36 -5.30 -19.93 6.30
CA PRO A 36 -5.69 -19.85 4.89
C PRO A 36 -6.25 -21.20 4.41
N LYS A 37 -7.38 -21.18 3.69
CA LYS A 37 -7.94 -22.33 2.98
C LYS A 37 -7.34 -22.45 1.57
N ALA A 38 -7.83 -23.42 0.79
CA ALA A 38 -7.37 -23.65 -0.58
C ALA A 38 -7.35 -22.36 -1.43
N GLY A 39 -6.22 -22.07 -2.08
CA GLY A 39 -6.02 -20.88 -2.90
C GLY A 39 -5.88 -19.57 -2.12
N GLU A 40 -5.66 -19.62 -0.81
CA GLU A 40 -5.51 -18.44 0.06
C GLU A 40 -4.10 -18.36 0.66
N VAL A 41 -3.70 -17.14 1.02
CA VAL A 41 -2.39 -16.84 1.57
C VAL A 41 -2.58 -15.99 2.81
N ARG A 42 -1.95 -16.38 3.93
CA ARG A 42 -1.90 -15.57 5.14
C ARG A 42 -0.60 -14.77 5.18
N VAL A 43 -0.72 -13.47 5.39
CA VAL A 43 0.37 -12.50 5.29
C VAL A 43 0.52 -11.79 6.62
N LYS A 44 1.75 -11.73 7.14
CA LYS A 44 2.13 -10.82 8.22
C LYS A 44 2.37 -9.44 7.62
N ILE A 45 1.48 -8.50 7.91
CA ILE A 45 1.59 -7.11 7.46
C ILE A 45 2.62 -6.39 8.33
N LEU A 46 3.61 -5.77 7.69
CA LEU A 46 4.67 -5.02 8.35
C LEU A 46 4.49 -3.51 8.20
N SER A 47 3.87 -3.10 7.10
CA SER A 47 3.52 -1.72 6.77
C SER A 47 2.15 -1.66 6.11
N THR A 48 1.36 -0.64 6.45
CA THR A 48 0.11 -0.35 5.74
C THR A 48 -0.11 1.15 5.64
N GLY A 49 -0.45 1.65 4.45
CA GLY A 49 -0.86 3.04 4.24
C GLY A 49 -2.37 3.25 4.41
N VAL A 50 -2.79 4.50 4.53
CA VAL A 50 -4.20 4.92 4.61
C VAL A 50 -4.51 5.76 3.38
N CYS A 51 -5.59 5.45 2.67
CA CYS A 51 -5.97 6.18 1.47
C CYS A 51 -7.40 6.72 1.62
N HIS A 52 -7.75 7.70 0.78
CA HIS A 52 -9.09 8.29 0.74
C HIS A 52 -10.17 7.22 0.49
N THR A 53 -9.85 6.13 -0.21
CA THR A 53 -10.79 5.01 -0.38
C THR A 53 -11.17 4.36 0.96
N ASP A 54 -10.23 4.21 1.89
CA ASP A 54 -10.55 3.68 3.23
C ASP A 54 -11.47 4.65 4.00
N ALA A 55 -11.21 5.96 3.90
CA ALA A 55 -12.05 6.98 4.54
C ALA A 55 -13.44 7.06 3.93
N TYR A 56 -13.53 6.99 2.61
CA TYR A 56 -14.80 7.01 1.88
C TYR A 56 -15.74 5.89 2.33
N THR A 57 -15.21 4.67 2.52
CA THR A 57 -15.98 3.57 3.10
C THR A 57 -16.28 3.83 4.57
N LEU A 58 -15.27 4.23 5.38
CA LEU A 58 -15.47 4.52 6.81
C LEU A 58 -16.54 5.61 7.04
N ASP A 59 -16.63 6.61 6.19
CA ASP A 59 -17.59 7.71 6.25
C ASP A 59 -19.00 7.32 5.78
N GLY A 60 -19.24 6.05 5.42
CA GLY A 60 -20.54 5.55 4.99
C GLY A 60 -20.99 6.05 3.62
N LEU A 61 -20.04 6.51 2.79
CA LEU A 61 -20.32 6.99 1.45
C LEU A 61 -20.24 5.86 0.40
N ASP A 62 -19.57 4.75 0.75
CA ASP A 62 -19.44 3.58 -0.10
C ASP A 62 -20.70 2.71 -0.09
N PRO A 63 -21.40 2.54 -1.23
CA PRO A 63 -22.59 1.70 -1.30
C PRO A 63 -22.28 0.20 -1.18
N GLU A 64 -21.01 -0.21 -1.36
CA GLU A 64 -20.53 -1.57 -1.10
C GLU A 64 -19.99 -1.74 0.33
N GLY A 65 -19.97 -0.66 1.13
CA GLY A 65 -19.47 -0.65 2.49
C GLY A 65 -20.22 -1.64 3.39
N THR A 66 -19.49 -2.58 3.98
CA THR A 66 -20.03 -3.61 4.87
C THR A 66 -19.32 -3.55 6.22
N PHE A 67 -20.09 -3.50 7.32
CA PHE A 67 -19.58 -3.40 8.69
C PHE A 67 -20.13 -4.55 9.56
N PRO A 68 -19.38 -5.03 10.57
CA PRO A 68 -18.04 -4.59 10.95
C PRO A 68 -16.96 -5.13 10.00
N CYS A 69 -15.94 -4.33 9.69
CA CYS A 69 -14.85 -4.74 8.80
C CYS A 69 -13.46 -4.30 9.28
N ILE A 70 -12.42 -4.90 8.70
CA ILE A 70 -11.05 -4.39 8.79
C ILE A 70 -10.71 -3.76 7.44
N LEU A 71 -10.54 -2.44 7.42
CA LEU A 71 -10.18 -1.65 6.23
C LEU A 71 -8.69 -1.84 5.85
N GLY A 72 -8.20 -1.00 4.92
CA GLY A 72 -6.82 -1.01 4.48
C GLY A 72 -6.60 -1.87 3.24
N HIS A 73 -5.95 -1.27 2.24
CA HIS A 73 -5.64 -1.93 0.96
C HIS A 73 -4.25 -1.59 0.40
N GLU A 74 -3.43 -0.88 1.16
CA GLU A 74 -2.06 -0.49 0.80
C GLU A 74 -1.05 -1.14 1.75
N GLY A 75 -0.82 -2.44 1.61
CA GLY A 75 -0.01 -3.23 2.54
C GLY A 75 1.32 -3.73 1.97
N GLY A 76 2.32 -3.86 2.83
CA GLY A 76 3.57 -4.57 2.57
C GLY A 76 3.82 -5.57 3.69
N GLY A 77 4.13 -6.81 3.32
CA GLY A 77 4.24 -7.89 4.31
C GLY A 77 5.07 -9.07 3.86
N VAL A 78 5.07 -10.09 4.70
CA VAL A 78 5.75 -11.37 4.48
C VAL A 78 4.73 -12.49 4.58
N VAL A 79 4.77 -13.43 3.65
CA VAL A 79 3.91 -14.62 3.70
C VAL A 79 4.24 -15.42 4.96
N GLU A 80 3.23 -15.66 5.79
CA GLU A 80 3.37 -16.51 6.98
C GLU A 80 3.01 -17.96 6.67
N SER A 81 1.88 -18.18 6.00
CA SER A 81 1.44 -19.52 5.58
C SER A 81 0.61 -19.47 4.30
N ILE A 82 0.49 -20.63 3.65
CA ILE A 82 -0.26 -20.81 2.40
C ILE A 82 -1.28 -21.93 2.59
N GLY A 83 -2.42 -21.79 1.94
CA GLY A 83 -3.41 -22.86 1.87
C GLY A 83 -3.15 -23.84 0.74
N GLU A 84 -3.98 -24.88 0.67
CA GLU A 84 -3.87 -25.94 -0.34
C GLU A 84 -3.90 -25.38 -1.78
N GLY A 85 -3.05 -25.92 -2.66
CA GLY A 85 -3.02 -25.56 -4.08
C GLY A 85 -2.30 -24.25 -4.42
N VAL A 86 -1.89 -23.46 -3.41
CA VAL A 86 -1.07 -22.26 -3.64
C VAL A 86 0.33 -22.67 -4.08
N THR A 87 0.80 -22.06 -5.17
CA THR A 87 2.12 -22.38 -5.78
C THR A 87 2.92 -21.15 -6.17
N SER A 88 2.28 -19.98 -6.20
CA SER A 88 2.92 -18.75 -6.68
C SER A 88 3.74 -17.99 -5.63
N VAL A 89 3.57 -18.35 -4.35
CA VAL A 89 4.30 -17.81 -3.20
C VAL A 89 4.50 -18.90 -2.16
N GLN A 90 5.45 -18.68 -1.24
CA GLN A 90 5.73 -19.57 -0.11
C GLN A 90 5.99 -18.75 1.17
N PRO A 91 5.91 -19.37 2.37
CA PRO A 91 6.31 -18.71 3.61
C PRO A 91 7.70 -18.04 3.50
N GLY A 92 7.80 -16.82 4.02
CA GLY A 92 9.00 -15.98 3.94
C GLY A 92 9.09 -15.07 2.70
N ASP A 93 8.23 -15.25 1.69
CA ASP A 93 8.22 -14.35 0.54
C ASP A 93 7.71 -12.95 0.92
N HIS A 94 8.41 -11.91 0.44
CA HIS A 94 7.96 -10.52 0.55
C HIS A 94 6.88 -10.23 -0.48
N VAL A 95 5.80 -9.59 -0.04
CA VAL A 95 4.56 -9.50 -0.82
C VAL A 95 3.82 -8.18 -0.61
N ILE A 96 3.09 -7.79 -1.65
CA ILE A 96 2.10 -6.71 -1.63
C ILE A 96 0.72 -7.31 -1.94
N PRO A 97 -0.27 -7.19 -1.03
CA PRO A 97 -1.68 -7.47 -1.32
C PRO A 97 -2.26 -6.50 -2.35
N LEU A 98 -3.16 -6.98 -3.20
CA LEU A 98 -3.66 -6.25 -4.37
C LEU A 98 -5.19 -6.34 -4.46
N TYR A 99 -5.85 -5.18 -4.43
CA TYR A 99 -7.30 -5.11 -4.58
C TYR A 99 -7.79 -5.39 -6.01
N ILE A 100 -6.92 -5.24 -7.02
CA ILE A 100 -7.14 -5.75 -8.37
C ILE A 100 -6.43 -7.10 -8.50
N PRO A 101 -7.13 -8.23 -8.47
CA PRO A 101 -6.51 -9.53 -8.63
C PRO A 101 -6.02 -9.76 -10.07
N GLN A 102 -5.19 -10.78 -10.26
CA GLN A 102 -4.80 -11.29 -11.57
C GLN A 102 -4.76 -12.82 -11.57
N CYS A 103 -5.82 -13.45 -12.08
CA CYS A 103 -5.89 -14.91 -12.17
C CYS A 103 -5.21 -15.50 -13.42
N ARG A 104 -4.82 -14.68 -14.41
CA ARG A 104 -4.22 -15.07 -15.70
C ARG A 104 -5.09 -15.95 -16.63
N GLU A 105 -6.24 -16.43 -16.17
CA GLU A 105 -7.06 -17.39 -16.92
C GLU A 105 -8.38 -16.85 -17.47
N CYS A 106 -8.98 -15.87 -16.80
CA CYS A 106 -10.28 -15.33 -17.22
C CYS A 106 -10.17 -14.50 -18.50
N LYS A 107 -11.28 -14.28 -19.20
CA LYS A 107 -11.33 -13.49 -20.45
C LYS A 107 -10.69 -12.10 -20.32
N PHE A 108 -10.82 -11.45 -19.16
CA PHE A 108 -10.22 -10.14 -18.89
C PHE A 108 -8.70 -10.24 -18.72
N CYS A 109 -8.23 -11.25 -17.99
CA CYS A 109 -6.80 -11.47 -17.79
C CYS A 109 -6.08 -11.84 -19.10
N LYS A 110 -6.71 -12.67 -19.94
CA LYS A 110 -6.19 -13.07 -21.27
C LYS A 110 -6.20 -11.93 -22.29
N SER A 111 -7.05 -10.93 -22.11
CA SER A 111 -7.11 -9.76 -23.00
C SER A 111 -6.02 -8.74 -22.63
N PRO A 112 -5.29 -8.19 -23.61
CA PRO A 112 -4.36 -7.08 -23.38
C PRO A 112 -5.09 -5.74 -23.16
N LYS A 113 -6.42 -5.67 -23.35
CA LYS A 113 -7.20 -4.43 -23.34
C LYS A 113 -7.59 -3.94 -21.94
N THR A 114 -7.34 -4.71 -20.89
CA THR A 114 -7.84 -4.41 -19.55
C THR A 114 -7.04 -5.15 -18.47
N ASN A 115 -7.01 -4.61 -17.25
CA ASN A 115 -6.50 -5.28 -16.06
C ASN A 115 -7.59 -5.73 -15.07
N VAL A 116 -8.87 -5.51 -15.37
CA VAL A 116 -9.96 -5.73 -14.41
C VAL A 116 -10.36 -7.21 -14.35
N CYS A 117 -9.65 -7.98 -13.53
CA CYS A 117 -9.96 -9.39 -13.31
C CYS A 117 -11.28 -9.58 -12.55
N GLY A 118 -12.24 -10.30 -13.16
CA GLY A 118 -13.53 -10.58 -12.55
C GLY A 118 -13.61 -11.84 -11.68
N LYS A 119 -12.50 -12.58 -11.47
CA LYS A 119 -12.54 -13.94 -10.89
C LYS A 119 -13.16 -14.01 -9.49
N ILE A 120 -12.87 -13.03 -8.63
CA ILE A 120 -13.33 -13.00 -7.22
C ILE A 120 -14.11 -11.72 -6.87
N ARG A 121 -14.47 -10.89 -7.86
CA ARG A 121 -15.08 -9.58 -7.58
C ARG A 121 -16.38 -9.68 -6.77
N LEU A 122 -17.19 -10.70 -7.03
CA LEU A 122 -18.48 -10.89 -6.35
C LEU A 122 -18.34 -11.20 -4.85
N THR A 123 -17.33 -11.97 -4.45
CA THR A 123 -17.06 -12.26 -3.04
C THR A 123 -16.28 -11.11 -2.40
N GLN A 124 -15.31 -10.56 -3.11
CA GLN A 124 -14.50 -9.44 -2.66
C GLN A 124 -15.35 -8.20 -2.33
N GLY A 125 -16.33 -7.85 -3.17
CA GLY A 125 -17.26 -6.75 -2.93
C GLY A 125 -18.26 -6.99 -1.80
N LYS A 126 -18.39 -8.23 -1.31
CA LYS A 126 -19.18 -8.60 -0.12
C LYS A 126 -18.32 -8.76 1.14
N GLY A 127 -17.03 -8.44 1.06
CA GLY A 127 -16.09 -8.57 2.16
C GLY A 127 -15.84 -10.01 2.61
N VAL A 128 -15.87 -10.98 1.69
CA VAL A 128 -15.63 -12.40 1.99
C VAL A 128 -14.63 -13.03 1.03
N MET A 129 -13.99 -14.11 1.48
CA MET A 129 -13.08 -14.93 0.69
C MET A 129 -13.81 -15.64 -0.46
N PRO A 130 -13.10 -16.25 -1.45
CA PRO A 130 -13.72 -16.93 -2.57
C PRO A 130 -14.71 -18.04 -2.20
N ASP A 131 -14.60 -18.61 -0.99
CA ASP A 131 -15.53 -19.60 -0.45
C ASP A 131 -16.79 -18.99 0.21
N GLY A 132 -16.94 -17.66 0.19
CA GLY A 132 -18.08 -16.95 0.76
C GLY A 132 -18.01 -16.70 2.27
N THR A 133 -16.88 -16.99 2.93
CA THR A 133 -16.71 -16.82 4.38
C THR A 133 -15.64 -15.77 4.74
N THR A 134 -15.66 -15.28 5.98
CA THR A 134 -14.60 -14.40 6.50
C THR A 134 -13.43 -15.22 7.05
N ARG A 135 -12.30 -14.55 7.33
CA ARG A 135 -11.16 -15.12 8.07
C ARG A 135 -10.90 -14.43 9.39
N PHE A 136 -11.67 -13.39 9.67
CA PHE A 136 -11.57 -12.61 10.89
C PHE A 136 -12.79 -12.86 11.77
N THR A 137 -12.52 -13.08 13.04
CA THR A 137 -13.52 -13.11 14.11
C THR A 137 -13.05 -12.17 15.22
N CYS A 138 -13.97 -11.41 15.81
CA CYS A 138 -13.69 -10.59 16.99
C CYS A 138 -14.90 -10.61 17.91
N LYS A 139 -14.69 -10.88 19.20
CA LYS A 139 -15.77 -10.96 20.21
C LYS A 139 -16.90 -11.92 19.77
N GLY A 140 -16.52 -13.06 19.17
CA GLY A 140 -17.45 -14.07 18.68
C GLY A 140 -18.26 -13.68 17.43
N LYS A 141 -17.97 -12.54 16.79
CA LYS A 141 -18.65 -12.06 15.57
C LYS A 141 -17.71 -12.13 14.36
N PRO A 142 -18.22 -12.49 13.16
CA PRO A 142 -17.44 -12.39 11.94
C PRO A 142 -17.14 -10.92 11.63
N ILE A 143 -15.91 -10.66 11.19
CA ILE A 143 -15.47 -9.34 10.71
C ILE A 143 -15.19 -9.46 9.21
N TYR A 144 -15.79 -8.56 8.43
CA TYR A 144 -15.68 -8.58 6.98
C TYR A 144 -14.31 -8.11 6.51
N HIS A 145 -13.88 -8.68 5.38
CA HIS A 145 -12.73 -8.22 4.64
C HIS A 145 -13.05 -6.94 3.87
N PHE A 146 -12.02 -6.19 3.51
CA PHE A 146 -12.12 -4.97 2.74
C PHE A 146 -11.20 -5.03 1.54
N MET A 147 -11.77 -4.81 0.34
CA MET A 147 -11.05 -4.82 -0.94
C MET A 147 -10.21 -6.09 -1.19
N GLY A 148 -10.49 -7.19 -0.49
CA GLY A 148 -9.70 -8.42 -0.55
C GLY A 148 -8.28 -8.30 0.02
N CYS A 149 -8.02 -7.27 0.85
CA CYS A 149 -6.71 -6.94 1.39
C CYS A 149 -6.72 -6.87 2.93
N SER A 150 -7.59 -6.03 3.52
CA SER A 150 -7.71 -5.83 4.97
C SER A 150 -6.38 -5.62 5.71
N THR A 151 -5.62 -4.63 5.26
CA THR A 151 -4.25 -4.41 5.72
C THR A 151 -4.14 -3.70 7.07
N PHE A 152 -5.25 -3.22 7.65
CA PHE A 152 -5.29 -2.68 9.02
C PHE A 152 -5.36 -3.80 10.08
N SER A 153 -4.53 -4.81 9.93
CA SER A 153 -4.35 -5.95 10.84
C SER A 153 -2.92 -6.44 10.74
N GLU A 154 -2.34 -6.94 11.85
CA GLU A 154 -1.01 -7.56 11.83
C GLU A 154 -0.94 -8.78 10.89
N TYR A 155 -2.04 -9.53 10.80
CA TYR A 155 -2.17 -10.65 9.88
C TYR A 155 -3.44 -10.50 9.07
N THR A 156 -3.35 -10.79 7.78
CA THR A 156 -4.51 -10.86 6.89
C THR A 156 -4.47 -12.11 6.05
N VAL A 157 -5.62 -12.54 5.55
CA VAL A 157 -5.75 -13.65 4.61
C VAL A 157 -6.32 -13.11 3.31
N VAL A 158 -5.62 -13.37 2.21
CA VAL A 158 -5.99 -12.89 0.87
C VAL A 158 -6.04 -14.05 -0.11
N ALA A 159 -6.72 -13.87 -1.23
CA ALA A 159 -6.67 -14.85 -2.32
C ALA A 159 -5.28 -14.84 -2.95
N GLU A 160 -4.77 -16.01 -3.35
CA GLU A 160 -3.46 -16.13 -4.03
C GLU A 160 -3.38 -15.24 -5.30
N ILE A 161 -4.51 -15.06 -5.99
CA ILE A 161 -4.58 -14.20 -7.18
C ILE A 161 -4.56 -12.71 -6.85
N SER A 162 -4.60 -12.33 -5.58
CA SER A 162 -4.57 -10.96 -5.06
C SER A 162 -3.25 -10.64 -4.35
N ILE A 163 -2.19 -11.40 -4.63
CA ILE A 163 -0.88 -11.15 -4.02
C ILE A 163 0.23 -11.08 -5.07
N SER A 164 1.13 -10.11 -4.91
CA SER A 164 2.32 -9.96 -5.74
C SER A 164 3.56 -10.21 -4.91
N LYS A 165 4.36 -11.19 -5.32
CA LYS A 165 5.71 -11.42 -4.80
C LYS A 165 6.65 -10.34 -5.31
N VAL A 166 7.37 -9.69 -4.41
CA VAL A 166 8.26 -8.57 -4.73
C VAL A 166 9.69 -8.87 -4.30
N ASN A 167 10.62 -8.04 -4.76
CA ASN A 167 12.02 -8.14 -4.35
C ASN A 167 12.15 -8.04 -2.82
N LYS A 168 12.81 -9.00 -2.19
CA LYS A 168 13.00 -9.06 -0.73
C LYS A 168 13.83 -7.90 -0.18
N ASP A 169 14.67 -7.31 -1.01
CA ASP A 169 15.53 -6.17 -0.64
C ASP A 169 14.73 -4.85 -0.65
N ALA A 170 13.48 -4.87 -1.14
CA ALA A 170 12.63 -3.70 -1.15
C ALA A 170 12.15 -3.34 0.27
N PRO A 171 12.31 -2.07 0.69
CA PRO A 171 11.76 -1.59 1.95
C PRO A 171 10.22 -1.63 1.89
N LEU A 172 9.62 -2.63 2.57
CA LEU A 172 8.17 -2.87 2.55
C LEU A 172 7.37 -1.66 3.02
N ASP A 173 7.97 -0.82 3.85
CA ASP A 173 7.42 0.44 4.30
C ASP A 173 7.37 1.56 3.26
N LYS A 174 8.02 1.37 2.12
CA LYS A 174 7.92 2.26 0.97
C LYS A 174 7.13 1.60 -0.14
N VAL A 175 7.39 0.32 -0.42
CA VAL A 175 6.74 -0.33 -1.56
C VAL A 175 5.27 -0.69 -1.34
N CYS A 176 4.75 -0.66 -0.10
CA CYS A 176 3.32 -0.83 0.16
C CYS A 176 2.44 0.17 -0.61
N LEU A 177 2.96 1.35 -0.92
CA LEU A 177 2.25 2.40 -1.68
C LEU A 177 2.01 2.03 -3.16
N LEU A 178 2.77 1.06 -3.68
CA LEU A 178 2.59 0.54 -5.03
C LEU A 178 1.34 -0.37 -5.12
N GLY A 179 0.69 -0.66 -3.99
CA GLY A 179 -0.59 -1.38 -3.93
C GLY A 179 -1.79 -0.55 -4.39
N CYS A 180 -1.71 0.80 -4.45
CA CYS A 180 -2.82 1.64 -4.89
C CYS A 180 -2.41 2.95 -5.56
N GLY A 181 -2.31 4.06 -4.81
CA GLY A 181 -2.37 5.43 -5.36
C GLY A 181 -1.24 5.77 -6.32
N VAL A 182 0.01 5.41 -5.98
CA VAL A 182 1.19 5.72 -6.79
C VAL A 182 1.15 4.97 -8.13
N SER A 183 0.91 3.66 -8.08
CA SER A 183 0.76 2.84 -9.29
C SER A 183 -0.41 3.33 -10.15
N THR A 184 -1.51 3.77 -9.52
CA THR A 184 -2.69 4.28 -10.22
C THR A 184 -2.38 5.53 -11.02
N GLY A 185 -1.81 6.56 -10.40
CA GLY A 185 -1.48 7.81 -11.11
C GLY A 185 -0.40 7.62 -12.18
N TYR A 186 0.66 6.88 -11.85
CA TYR A 186 1.75 6.60 -12.79
C TYR A 186 1.25 5.85 -14.04
N GLY A 187 0.43 4.81 -13.84
CA GLY A 187 -0.18 4.05 -14.92
C GLY A 187 -1.28 4.80 -15.67
N ALA A 188 -1.96 5.76 -15.04
CA ALA A 188 -2.94 6.61 -15.72
C ALA A 188 -2.28 7.35 -16.89
N ALA A 189 -1.10 7.94 -16.65
CA ALA A 189 -0.32 8.62 -17.68
C ALA A 189 0.26 7.62 -18.70
N LEU A 190 0.96 6.57 -18.23
CA LEU A 190 1.74 5.69 -19.11
C LEU A 190 0.90 4.67 -19.89
N ASN A 191 -0.12 4.07 -19.25
CA ASN A 191 -0.86 2.96 -19.85
C ASN A 191 -2.20 3.40 -20.44
N THR A 192 -2.94 4.25 -19.71
CA THR A 192 -4.31 4.61 -20.06
C THR A 192 -4.35 5.78 -21.05
N ALA A 193 -3.70 6.89 -20.70
CA ALA A 193 -3.52 8.03 -21.59
C ALA A 193 -2.51 7.72 -22.70
N ARG A 194 -1.39 7.05 -22.33
CA ARG A 194 -0.22 6.85 -23.20
C ARG A 194 0.36 8.17 -23.68
N VAL A 195 0.58 9.06 -22.71
CA VAL A 195 1.13 10.40 -22.94
C VAL A 195 2.37 10.31 -23.84
N GLU A 196 2.42 11.12 -24.89
CA GLU A 196 3.57 11.20 -25.77
C GLU A 196 4.59 12.26 -25.31
N PRO A 197 5.87 12.10 -25.71
CA PRO A 197 6.85 13.16 -25.53
C PRO A 197 6.41 14.47 -26.19
N GLY A 198 6.57 15.58 -25.47
CA GLY A 198 6.20 16.91 -25.94
C GLY A 198 4.78 17.36 -25.62
N SER A 199 3.92 16.49 -25.07
CA SER A 199 2.53 16.81 -24.76
C SER A 199 2.35 17.86 -23.64
N ASN A 200 1.22 18.56 -23.68
CA ASN A 200 0.73 19.44 -22.62
C ASN A 200 -0.33 18.69 -21.79
N CYS A 201 -0.05 18.52 -20.50
CA CYS A 201 -0.91 17.79 -19.57
C CYS A 201 -1.47 18.72 -18.49
N ALA A 202 -2.68 18.44 -18.00
CA ALA A 202 -3.18 19.01 -16.74
C ALA A 202 -3.75 17.99 -15.77
N ILE A 203 -3.64 18.30 -14.49
CA ILE A 203 -3.96 17.39 -13.39
C ILE A 203 -4.80 18.12 -12.36
N TRP A 204 -6.07 17.72 -12.22
CA TRP A 204 -6.95 18.21 -11.17
C TRP A 204 -6.74 17.39 -9.90
N GLY A 205 -6.36 18.07 -8.82
CA GLY A 205 -6.07 17.47 -7.51
C GLY A 205 -4.62 17.04 -7.40
N LEU A 206 -3.85 17.73 -6.56
CA LEU A 206 -2.42 17.47 -6.32
C LEU A 206 -2.19 16.68 -5.03
N GLY A 207 -3.03 15.68 -4.77
CA GLY A 207 -2.78 14.65 -3.76
C GLY A 207 -1.88 13.53 -4.30
N ALA A 208 -1.72 12.44 -3.54
CA ALA A 208 -0.89 11.27 -3.91
C ALA A 208 -1.07 10.81 -5.36
N VAL A 209 -2.33 10.62 -5.79
CA VAL A 209 -2.65 10.16 -7.14
C VAL A 209 -2.23 11.18 -8.20
N GLY A 210 -2.56 12.47 -8.02
CA GLY A 210 -2.20 13.52 -8.97
C GLY A 210 -0.70 13.76 -9.06
N LEU A 211 0.02 13.68 -7.95
CA LEU A 211 1.49 13.73 -7.93
C LEU A 211 2.09 12.53 -8.69
N ALA A 212 1.51 11.34 -8.56
CA ALA A 212 1.94 10.17 -9.34
C ALA A 212 1.60 10.29 -10.83
N VAL A 213 0.49 10.96 -11.20
CA VAL A 213 0.21 11.34 -12.59
C VAL A 213 1.29 12.29 -13.10
N ALA A 214 1.67 13.32 -12.33
CA ALA A 214 2.73 14.27 -12.72
C ALA A 214 4.06 13.53 -12.98
N MET A 215 4.40 12.59 -12.10
CA MET A 215 5.56 11.71 -12.26
C MET A 215 5.48 10.89 -13.55
N GLY A 216 4.31 10.31 -13.86
CA GLY A 216 4.08 9.56 -15.09
C GLY A 216 4.18 10.42 -16.35
N CYS A 217 3.59 11.61 -16.34
CA CYS A 217 3.70 12.58 -17.44
C CYS A 217 5.15 13.01 -17.67
N LYS A 218 5.91 13.26 -16.59
CA LYS A 218 7.34 13.59 -16.67
C LYS A 218 8.15 12.42 -17.24
N ALA A 219 7.90 11.19 -16.79
CA ALA A 219 8.55 9.99 -17.31
C ALA A 219 8.24 9.76 -18.80
N ALA A 220 7.03 10.12 -19.25
CA ALA A 220 6.62 10.08 -20.65
C ALA A 220 7.24 11.20 -21.52
N GLY A 221 7.87 12.21 -20.91
CA GLY A 221 8.47 13.34 -21.61
C GLY A 221 7.50 14.46 -21.97
N ALA A 222 6.40 14.63 -21.22
CA ALA A 222 5.49 15.77 -21.39
C ALA A 222 6.24 17.10 -21.23
N LYS A 223 5.91 18.08 -22.08
CA LYS A 223 6.54 19.41 -22.12
C LYS A 223 6.00 20.35 -21.04
N ARG A 224 4.67 20.40 -20.89
CA ARG A 224 3.98 21.20 -19.87
C ARG A 224 3.14 20.29 -19.00
N ILE A 225 3.25 20.44 -17.69
CA ILE A 225 2.47 19.69 -16.71
C ILE A 225 1.86 20.71 -15.76
N ILE A 226 0.58 21.03 -15.97
CA ILE A 226 -0.15 22.05 -15.21
C ILE A 226 -0.89 21.38 -14.05
N GLY A 227 -0.50 21.71 -12.82
CA GLY A 227 -1.24 21.28 -11.62
C GLY A 227 -2.40 22.21 -11.30
N ILE A 228 -3.58 21.65 -11.03
CA ILE A 228 -4.76 22.41 -10.61
C ILE A 228 -5.21 21.93 -9.25
N ASP A 229 -5.14 22.82 -8.25
CA ASP A 229 -5.63 22.55 -6.89
C ASP A 229 -6.11 23.86 -6.24
N LEU A 230 -7.00 23.76 -5.25
CA LEU A 230 -7.46 24.91 -4.48
C LEU A 230 -6.41 25.37 -3.45
N ASN A 231 -5.47 24.48 -3.11
CA ASN A 231 -4.42 24.75 -2.15
C ASN A 231 -3.09 25.05 -2.86
N PRO A 232 -2.61 26.30 -2.88
CA PRO A 232 -1.37 26.68 -3.56
C PRO A 232 -0.11 26.08 -2.93
N ASP A 233 -0.14 25.73 -1.64
CA ASP A 233 1.01 25.15 -0.94
C ASP A 233 1.42 23.79 -1.52
N LYS A 234 0.50 23.10 -2.22
CA LYS A 234 0.79 21.84 -2.93
C LYS A 234 1.73 22.00 -4.11
N PHE A 235 1.87 23.22 -4.66
CA PHE A 235 2.64 23.37 -5.88
C PHE A 235 4.13 23.08 -5.65
N GLU A 236 4.67 23.45 -4.50
CA GLU A 236 6.11 23.28 -4.24
C GLU A 236 6.52 21.81 -4.24
N ILE A 237 5.71 20.94 -3.64
CA ILE A 237 5.93 19.49 -3.73
C ILE A 237 5.65 18.96 -5.14
N ALA A 238 4.62 19.47 -5.82
CA ALA A 238 4.25 19.05 -7.16
C ALA A 238 5.35 19.30 -8.21
N LYS A 239 6.16 20.36 -8.04
CA LYS A 239 7.35 20.60 -8.88
C LYS A 239 8.35 19.45 -8.83
N LYS A 240 8.57 18.84 -7.66
CA LYS A 240 9.49 17.68 -7.52
C LYS A 240 9.03 16.50 -8.37
N PHE A 241 7.71 16.28 -8.44
CA PHE A 241 7.09 15.22 -9.24
C PHE A 241 6.96 15.57 -10.72
N GLY A 242 7.14 16.83 -11.11
CA GLY A 242 7.23 17.25 -12.51
C GLY A 242 6.27 18.34 -12.95
N CYS A 243 5.40 18.86 -12.07
CA CYS A 243 4.56 20.00 -12.45
C CYS A 243 5.43 21.20 -12.83
N THR A 244 5.18 21.76 -14.00
CA THR A 244 5.87 22.95 -14.52
C THR A 244 5.14 24.23 -14.17
N GLU A 245 3.82 24.14 -14.00
CA GLU A 245 2.91 25.26 -13.80
C GLU A 245 1.84 24.89 -12.77
N PHE A 246 1.22 25.92 -12.20
CA PHE A 246 0.13 25.76 -11.25
C PHE A 246 -0.98 26.76 -11.52
N VAL A 247 -2.22 26.32 -11.34
CA VAL A 247 -3.40 27.16 -11.47
C VAL A 247 -4.32 26.88 -10.29
N ASN A 248 -4.63 27.91 -9.50
CA ASN A 248 -5.71 27.85 -8.51
C ASN A 248 -7.01 28.33 -9.16
N PRO A 249 -8.06 27.50 -9.23
CA PRO A 249 -9.36 27.93 -9.76
C PRO A 249 -9.97 29.16 -9.07
N LYS A 250 -9.58 29.47 -7.83
CA LYS A 250 -10.08 30.65 -7.10
C LYS A 250 -9.50 31.98 -7.60
N ASP A 251 -8.41 31.95 -8.35
CA ASP A 251 -7.74 33.16 -8.84
C ASP A 251 -8.39 33.70 -10.13
N TYR A 252 -9.46 33.04 -10.62
CA TYR A 252 -10.11 33.35 -11.88
C TYR A 252 -11.63 33.44 -11.71
N GLU A 253 -12.24 34.42 -12.37
CA GLU A 253 -13.71 34.51 -12.48
C GLU A 253 -14.28 33.56 -13.54
N LYS A 254 -13.50 33.30 -14.60
CA LYS A 254 -13.87 32.38 -15.69
C LYS A 254 -13.82 30.93 -15.21
N PRO A 255 -14.64 30.03 -15.80
CA PRO A 255 -14.47 28.59 -15.60
C PRO A 255 -13.04 28.14 -15.90
N ILE A 256 -12.49 27.27 -15.04
CA ILE A 256 -11.08 26.86 -15.12
C ILE A 256 -10.71 26.26 -16.49
N GLN A 257 -11.63 25.54 -17.13
CA GLN A 257 -11.40 24.98 -18.46
C GLN A 257 -11.21 26.05 -19.55
N GLU A 258 -11.85 27.21 -19.43
CA GLU A 258 -11.67 28.32 -20.38
C GLU A 258 -10.30 28.97 -20.20
N VAL A 259 -9.89 29.19 -18.95
CA VAL A 259 -8.54 29.67 -18.61
C VAL A 259 -7.47 28.75 -19.19
N LEU A 260 -7.63 27.44 -19.00
CA LEU A 260 -6.68 26.45 -19.52
C LEU A 260 -6.62 26.45 -21.05
N ILE A 261 -7.77 26.56 -21.74
CA ILE A 261 -7.83 26.68 -23.20
C ILE A 261 -7.07 27.94 -23.67
N GLU A 262 -7.26 29.07 -23.00
CA GLU A 262 -6.60 30.34 -23.35
C GLU A 262 -5.07 30.25 -23.21
N ILE A 263 -4.55 29.73 -22.09
CA ILE A 263 -3.10 29.64 -21.85
C ILE A 263 -2.40 28.50 -22.61
N THR A 264 -3.16 27.64 -23.28
CA THR A 264 -2.64 26.51 -24.08
C THR A 264 -2.97 26.62 -25.56
N ASP A 265 -3.54 27.75 -26.00
CA ASP A 265 -3.91 28.00 -27.40
C ASP A 265 -4.80 26.89 -28.00
N GLY A 266 -5.88 26.53 -27.28
CA GLY A 266 -6.89 25.60 -27.79
C GLY A 266 -7.17 24.38 -26.91
N GLY A 267 -6.40 24.18 -25.84
CA GLY A 267 -6.60 23.14 -24.83
C GLY A 267 -5.41 22.18 -24.71
N LEU A 268 -5.57 21.19 -23.84
CA LEU A 268 -4.51 20.26 -23.45
C LEU A 268 -4.59 18.92 -24.18
N ASP A 269 -3.44 18.31 -24.45
CA ASP A 269 -3.38 16.98 -25.08
C ASP A 269 -3.99 15.93 -24.14
N TYR A 270 -3.63 16.01 -22.85
CA TYR A 270 -4.09 15.08 -21.83
C TYR A 270 -4.56 15.80 -20.57
N THR A 271 -5.70 15.36 -20.04
CA THR A 271 -6.17 15.81 -18.72
C THR A 271 -6.44 14.64 -17.81
N PHE A 272 -6.18 14.82 -16.52
CA PHE A 272 -6.36 13.81 -15.50
C PHE A 272 -7.16 14.38 -14.34
N GLU A 273 -8.27 13.74 -14.01
CA GLU A 273 -9.05 14.09 -12.83
C GLU A 273 -8.71 13.14 -11.68
N CYS A 274 -8.12 13.67 -10.61
CA CYS A 274 -7.61 12.91 -9.46
C CYS A 274 -8.29 13.31 -8.14
N VAL A 275 -9.53 13.83 -8.20
CA VAL A 275 -10.29 14.27 -7.01
C VAL A 275 -11.49 13.37 -6.76
N GLY A 276 -12.20 12.94 -7.82
CA GLY A 276 -13.47 12.22 -7.68
C GLY A 276 -14.68 13.17 -7.66
N ASN A 277 -14.56 14.36 -8.26
CA ASN A 277 -15.68 15.31 -8.33
C ASN A 277 -16.18 15.43 -9.78
N VAL A 278 -17.47 15.12 -10.01
CA VAL A 278 -18.04 15.10 -11.37
C VAL A 278 -17.99 16.45 -12.09
N ARG A 279 -17.92 17.57 -11.36
CA ARG A 279 -17.76 18.91 -11.94
C ARG A 279 -16.33 19.13 -12.46
N THR A 280 -15.32 18.69 -11.72
CA THR A 280 -13.92 18.73 -12.18
C THR A 280 -13.67 17.71 -13.28
N MET A 281 -14.37 16.56 -13.28
CA MET A 281 -14.29 15.60 -14.40
C MET A 281 -14.79 16.22 -15.71
N ARG A 282 -15.91 16.94 -15.66
CA ARG A 282 -16.42 17.70 -16.80
C ARG A 282 -15.44 18.79 -17.24
N ALA A 283 -14.93 19.60 -16.30
CA ALA A 283 -13.98 20.66 -16.61
C ALA A 283 -12.69 20.10 -17.25
N ALA A 284 -12.19 18.96 -16.75
CA ALA A 284 -11.03 18.28 -17.31
C ALA A 284 -11.26 17.85 -18.77
N LEU A 285 -12.43 17.30 -19.10
CA LEU A 285 -12.77 16.98 -20.48
C LEU A 285 -12.87 18.23 -21.35
N GLU A 286 -13.57 19.27 -20.88
CA GLU A 286 -13.80 20.47 -21.67
C GLU A 286 -12.51 21.28 -21.90
N ALA A 287 -11.52 21.15 -21.00
CA ALA A 287 -10.19 21.75 -21.14
C ALA A 287 -9.26 21.02 -22.14
N CYS A 288 -9.62 19.81 -22.59
CA CYS A 288 -8.85 19.09 -23.60
C CYS A 288 -8.86 19.84 -24.94
N HIS A 289 -7.79 19.67 -25.72
CA HIS A 289 -7.66 20.21 -27.06
C HIS A 289 -8.72 19.61 -27.99
N LYS A 290 -9.35 20.46 -28.80
CA LYS A 290 -10.26 20.03 -29.86
C LYS A 290 -9.52 19.12 -30.86
N GLY A 291 -10.15 18.05 -31.33
CA GLY A 291 -9.60 17.17 -32.36
C GLY A 291 -8.95 15.90 -31.82
N TRP A 292 -8.17 15.98 -30.73
CA TRP A 292 -7.42 14.82 -30.24
C TRP A 292 -7.35 14.67 -28.71
N GLY A 293 -7.71 15.69 -27.93
CA GLY A 293 -7.42 15.69 -26.50
C GLY A 293 -8.14 14.57 -25.73
N VAL A 294 -7.44 13.97 -24.76
CA VAL A 294 -7.90 12.81 -24.00
C VAL A 294 -8.03 13.16 -22.52
N SER A 295 -9.21 12.97 -21.95
CA SER A 295 -9.45 13.12 -20.52
C SER A 295 -9.56 11.77 -19.84
N VAL A 296 -8.78 11.57 -18.77
CA VAL A 296 -8.74 10.35 -17.96
C VAL A 296 -9.29 10.64 -16.57
N ILE A 297 -10.41 9.99 -16.24
CA ILE A 297 -10.94 9.95 -14.87
C ILE A 297 -10.11 8.94 -14.07
N VAL A 298 -9.50 9.42 -12.99
CA VAL A 298 -8.73 8.61 -12.03
C VAL A 298 -9.42 8.61 -10.66
N GLY A 299 -9.95 9.76 -10.24
CA GLY A 299 -10.73 9.89 -9.01
C GLY A 299 -12.05 9.11 -9.05
N VAL A 300 -12.45 8.58 -7.90
CA VAL A 300 -13.69 7.81 -7.75
C VAL A 300 -14.79 8.75 -7.24
N ALA A 301 -15.86 8.91 -8.02
CA ALA A 301 -16.99 9.75 -7.64
C ALA A 301 -17.90 9.07 -6.61
N GLY A 302 -18.65 9.89 -5.87
CA GLY A 302 -19.64 9.41 -4.91
C GLY A 302 -20.77 8.60 -5.58
N ALA A 303 -21.42 7.72 -4.81
CA ALA A 303 -22.53 6.91 -5.31
C ALA A 303 -23.65 7.76 -5.92
N GLY A 304 -24.16 7.33 -7.08
CA GLY A 304 -25.25 8.01 -7.80
C GLY A 304 -24.86 9.33 -8.48
N GLN A 305 -23.61 9.76 -8.40
CA GLN A 305 -23.14 10.94 -9.13
C GLN A 305 -22.94 10.62 -10.61
N GLU A 306 -23.32 11.56 -11.47
CA GLU A 306 -23.23 11.43 -12.91
C GLU A 306 -22.32 12.50 -13.50
N ILE A 307 -21.51 12.08 -14.47
CA ILE A 307 -20.75 12.99 -15.32
C ILE A 307 -21.62 13.45 -16.49
N SER A 308 -21.47 14.71 -16.91
CA SER A 308 -22.20 15.26 -18.05
C SER A 308 -21.31 16.18 -18.88
N THR A 309 -21.57 16.24 -20.18
CA THR A 309 -21.02 17.28 -21.07
C THR A 309 -21.93 17.40 -22.30
N ARG A 310 -21.67 18.38 -23.16
CA ARG A 310 -22.34 18.45 -24.47
C ARG A 310 -21.71 17.42 -25.42
N PRO A 311 -22.49 16.59 -26.15
CA PRO A 311 -21.96 15.59 -27.08
C PRO A 311 -21.00 16.16 -28.12
N PHE A 312 -21.17 17.44 -28.48
CA PHE A 312 -20.29 18.15 -29.39
C PHE A 312 -18.82 18.16 -28.96
N GLN A 313 -18.54 18.10 -27.65
CA GLN A 313 -17.17 17.98 -27.13
C GLN A 313 -16.48 16.70 -27.65
N LEU A 314 -17.22 15.59 -27.70
CA LEU A 314 -16.74 14.30 -28.20
C LEU A 314 -16.77 14.23 -29.72
N VAL A 315 -17.84 14.72 -30.35
CA VAL A 315 -17.97 14.78 -31.83
C VAL A 315 -16.80 15.56 -32.45
N THR A 316 -16.31 16.59 -31.77
CA THR A 316 -15.16 17.39 -32.21
C THR A 316 -13.80 16.80 -31.82
N GLY A 317 -13.75 15.52 -31.46
CA GLY A 317 -12.51 14.74 -31.38
C GLY A 317 -11.92 14.53 -29.99
N ARG A 318 -12.56 15.02 -28.92
CA ARG A 318 -12.12 14.68 -27.56
C ARG A 318 -12.50 13.25 -27.21
N THR A 319 -11.68 12.62 -26.37
CA THR A 319 -11.93 11.27 -25.86
C THR A 319 -12.05 11.29 -24.34
N TRP A 320 -13.09 10.65 -23.79
CA TRP A 320 -13.25 10.48 -22.35
C TRP A 320 -13.04 9.02 -21.95
N LYS A 321 -12.10 8.77 -21.04
CA LYS A 321 -11.76 7.43 -20.53
C LYS A 321 -11.62 7.46 -19.01
N GLY A 322 -11.52 6.28 -18.41
CA GLY A 322 -11.16 6.11 -17.01
C GLY A 322 -10.07 5.07 -16.85
N THR A 323 -9.46 5.03 -15.67
CA THR A 323 -8.46 4.02 -15.31
C THR A 323 -8.81 3.30 -14.01
N ALA A 324 -8.41 2.04 -13.90
CA ALA A 324 -8.46 1.27 -12.66
C ALA A 324 -7.07 0.74 -12.37
N PHE A 325 -6.50 1.08 -11.21
CA PHE A 325 -5.13 0.72 -10.82
C PHE A 325 -4.10 1.04 -11.92
N GLY A 326 -4.27 2.18 -12.61
CA GLY A 326 -3.38 2.63 -13.67
C GLY A 326 -3.30 1.70 -14.88
N GLY A 327 -4.23 0.76 -15.05
CA GLY A 327 -4.20 -0.24 -16.12
C GLY A 327 -3.18 -1.36 -15.93
N TRP A 328 -2.52 -1.45 -14.77
CA TRP A 328 -1.51 -2.47 -14.49
C TRP A 328 -2.13 -3.85 -14.29
N LYS A 329 -1.59 -4.86 -14.99
CA LYS A 329 -1.80 -6.28 -14.66
C LYS A 329 -1.05 -6.55 -13.35
N SER A 330 -1.78 -6.53 -12.23
CA SER A 330 -1.22 -6.29 -10.91
C SER A 330 -0.06 -7.21 -10.53
N ARG A 331 -0.26 -8.54 -10.56
CA ARG A 331 0.78 -9.51 -10.17
C ARG A 331 2.00 -9.52 -11.08
N ASP A 332 1.84 -9.14 -12.35
CA ASP A 332 2.94 -9.07 -13.31
C ASP A 332 3.67 -7.73 -13.30
N SER A 333 2.98 -6.64 -12.92
CA SER A 333 3.49 -5.27 -13.07
C SER A 333 4.03 -4.70 -11.77
N VAL A 334 3.40 -5.00 -10.63
CA VAL A 334 3.84 -4.48 -9.32
C VAL A 334 5.28 -4.87 -8.97
N PRO A 335 5.78 -6.09 -9.25
CA PRO A 335 7.19 -6.42 -9.02
C PRO A 335 8.13 -5.54 -9.85
N LYS A 336 7.73 -5.20 -11.08
CA LYS A 336 8.52 -4.33 -11.96
C LYS A 336 8.54 -2.89 -11.46
N LEU A 337 7.43 -2.40 -10.91
CA LEU A 337 7.37 -1.08 -10.28
C LEU A 337 8.26 -1.02 -9.02
N VAL A 338 8.32 -2.12 -8.25
CA VAL A 338 9.27 -2.26 -7.14
C VAL A 338 10.71 -2.21 -7.64
N ASP A 339 11.02 -2.91 -8.73
CA ASP A 339 12.36 -2.87 -9.32
C ASP A 339 12.69 -1.48 -9.89
N GLU A 340 11.73 -0.75 -10.48
CA GLU A 340 11.92 0.64 -10.91
C GLU A 340 12.24 1.58 -9.74
N TYR A 341 11.55 1.39 -8.60
CA TYR A 341 11.84 2.12 -7.37
C TYR A 341 13.24 1.81 -6.82
N LEU A 342 13.61 0.53 -6.73
CA LEU A 342 14.94 0.11 -6.29
C LEU A 342 16.05 0.69 -7.20
N ASN A 343 15.78 0.77 -8.50
CA ASN A 343 16.66 1.39 -9.49
C ASN A 343 16.55 2.93 -9.58
N LYS A 344 15.86 3.57 -8.62
CA LYS A 344 15.70 5.04 -8.52
C LYS A 344 15.07 5.69 -9.76
N LYS A 345 14.30 4.93 -10.54
CA LYS A 345 13.52 5.45 -11.69
C LYS A 345 12.14 5.97 -11.27
N LEU A 346 11.62 5.48 -10.15
CA LEU A 346 10.33 5.84 -9.60
C LEU A 346 10.53 6.49 -8.22
N LEU A 347 9.93 7.67 -8.03
CA LEU A 347 9.90 8.36 -6.74
C LEU A 347 8.84 7.71 -5.85
N LEU A 348 9.20 7.44 -4.60
CA LEU A 348 8.30 6.75 -3.65
C LEU A 348 8.46 7.28 -2.23
N ASP A 349 9.71 7.56 -1.83
CA ASP A 349 10.01 8.08 -0.50
C ASP A 349 9.37 9.45 -0.29
N GLU A 350 9.29 10.25 -1.34
CA GLU A 350 8.68 11.59 -1.39
C GLU A 350 7.16 11.58 -1.19
N PHE A 351 6.52 10.42 -1.37
CA PHE A 351 5.11 10.22 -1.05
C PHE A 351 4.90 9.95 0.46
N VAL A 352 5.94 9.65 1.24
CA VAL A 352 5.77 9.43 2.68
C VAL A 352 5.98 10.74 3.44
N THR A 353 4.87 11.41 3.81
CA THR A 353 4.95 12.66 4.61
C THR A 353 4.98 12.41 6.12
N HIS A 354 4.37 11.32 6.58
CA HIS A 354 4.24 10.98 7.99
C HIS A 354 4.49 9.49 8.20
N SER A 355 4.98 9.13 9.38
CA SER A 355 5.11 7.74 9.82
C SER A 355 4.60 7.66 11.25
N LEU A 356 3.56 6.87 11.46
CA LEU A 356 2.88 6.75 12.75
C LEU A 356 2.84 5.28 13.19
N PRO A 357 2.89 4.99 14.49
CA PRO A 357 2.67 3.64 14.99
C PRO A 357 1.21 3.19 14.76
N PHE A 358 0.95 1.88 14.74
CA PHE A 358 -0.36 1.29 14.40
C PHE A 358 -1.51 1.86 15.24
N GLU A 359 -1.27 2.10 16.52
CA GLU A 359 -2.22 2.61 17.51
C GLU A 359 -2.70 4.04 17.20
N LYS A 360 -1.99 4.75 16.33
CA LYS A 360 -2.33 6.10 15.88
C LYS A 360 -3.08 6.12 14.54
N LEU A 361 -3.60 4.98 14.07
CA LEU A 361 -4.37 4.90 12.81
C LEU A 361 -5.56 5.88 12.74
N ASN A 362 -6.21 6.24 13.85
CA ASN A 362 -7.27 7.26 13.85
C ASN A 362 -6.75 8.70 13.67
N GLU A 363 -5.63 9.06 14.31
CA GLU A 363 -4.91 10.33 14.05
C GLU A 363 -4.55 10.41 12.56
N ALA A 364 -4.31 9.24 12.00
CA ALA A 364 -3.97 9.08 10.63
C ALA A 364 -5.09 9.50 9.65
N PHE A 365 -6.31 9.00 9.87
CA PHE A 365 -7.48 9.52 9.19
C PHE A 365 -7.67 11.03 9.41
N HIS A 366 -7.38 11.54 10.61
CA HIS A 366 -7.53 12.96 10.90
C HIS A 366 -6.61 13.85 10.03
N LEU A 367 -5.31 13.56 9.90
CA LEU A 367 -4.43 14.41 9.07
C LEU A 367 -4.78 14.33 7.58
N MET A 368 -5.34 13.20 7.11
CA MET A 368 -5.86 13.09 5.75
C MET A 368 -6.99 14.09 5.50
N HIS A 369 -7.96 14.16 6.41
CA HIS A 369 -9.11 15.06 6.30
C HIS A 369 -8.74 16.54 6.42
N THR A 370 -7.75 16.89 7.26
CA THR A 370 -7.33 18.29 7.41
C THR A 370 -6.45 18.78 6.26
N GLY A 371 -6.03 17.89 5.35
CA GLY A 371 -5.14 18.23 4.24
C GLY A 371 -3.74 18.65 4.70
N GLN A 372 -3.41 18.49 5.99
CA GLN A 372 -2.07 18.75 6.55
C GLN A 372 -1.06 17.68 6.13
N SER A 373 -1.56 16.56 5.60
CA SER A 373 -0.76 15.59 4.85
C SER A 373 -1.08 15.70 3.36
N TRP A 374 -0.10 16.16 2.58
CA TRP A 374 -0.19 16.29 1.11
C TRP A 374 -0.17 14.92 0.41
N VAL A 375 0.46 13.95 1.06
CA VAL A 375 0.45 12.53 0.73
C VAL A 375 0.29 11.76 2.03
N THR A 376 -0.91 11.29 2.31
CA THR A 376 -1.16 10.55 3.53
C THR A 376 -0.91 9.08 3.27
N LEU A 377 0.24 8.57 3.66
CA LEU A 377 0.41 7.13 3.88
C LEU A 377 1.16 7.01 5.19
N TYR A 378 0.43 6.63 6.25
CA TYR A 378 1.08 6.30 7.50
C TYR A 378 1.87 5.06 7.27
N GLN A 379 3.17 5.14 7.45
CA GLN A 379 3.91 3.93 7.66
C GLN A 379 3.54 3.39 9.02
N ILE A 380 2.47 2.61 9.07
CA ILE A 380 2.11 1.86 10.25
C ILE A 380 3.05 0.66 10.33
N ARG A 381 4.16 0.85 11.03
CA ARG A 381 5.02 -0.26 11.43
C ARG A 381 4.21 -1.09 12.41
N CYS A 382 3.73 -2.25 11.99
CA CYS A 382 3.02 -3.13 12.89
C CYS A 382 3.92 -3.43 14.09
N PHE A 383 5.13 -3.96 13.88
CA PHE A 383 6.03 -4.30 14.97
C PHE A 383 7.45 -4.46 14.43
N ILE A 384 8.24 -3.39 14.45
CA ILE A 384 9.69 -3.56 14.61
C ILE A 384 9.97 -3.13 16.04
N ASN A 385 9.89 -4.08 16.96
CA ASN A 385 10.72 -3.96 18.15
C ASN A 385 12.16 -3.92 17.61
N PRO A 386 12.98 -2.89 17.89
CA PRO A 386 14.34 -2.78 17.34
C PRO A 386 15.24 -4.00 17.62
N PHE A 387 14.80 -4.94 18.46
CA PHE A 387 15.48 -6.18 18.78
C PHE A 387 15.40 -7.29 17.72
N PHE A 388 14.48 -7.23 16.75
CA PHE A 388 14.37 -8.30 15.73
C PHE A 388 15.30 -8.13 14.51
N GLY A 389 16.26 -7.20 14.57
CA GLY A 389 17.32 -7.01 13.57
C GLY A 389 18.73 -7.31 14.07
N ALA A 390 18.91 -7.76 15.32
CA ALA A 390 20.23 -8.01 15.91
C ALA A 390 20.62 -9.50 15.98
N GLU A 391 19.75 -10.42 15.56
CA GLU A 391 20.03 -11.86 15.55
C GLU A 391 20.29 -12.36 14.12
N MET A 392 21.36 -11.91 13.47
CA MET A 392 22.05 -12.70 12.43
C MET A 392 23.40 -12.12 11.94
N LEU A 393 24.09 -11.32 12.75
CA LEU A 393 25.45 -10.86 12.48
C LEU A 393 26.28 -10.84 13.78
N VAL A 394 26.30 -11.96 14.51
CA VAL A 394 27.47 -12.23 15.35
C VAL A 394 28.57 -12.62 14.38
N GLU A 395 29.45 -11.66 14.08
CA GLU A 395 30.65 -11.86 13.29
C GLU A 395 31.36 -13.16 13.72
N ARG A 396 31.69 -14.01 12.76
CA ARG A 396 32.55 -15.21 12.93
C ARG A 396 33.91 -14.92 13.63
N LYS A 397 34.23 -13.65 13.93
CA LYS A 397 35.46 -13.24 14.63
C LYS A 397 35.41 -13.49 16.14
N THR A 398 34.28 -13.29 16.82
CA THR A 398 34.23 -13.39 18.30
C THR A 398 34.20 -14.83 18.81
N ALA A 399 33.61 -15.77 18.07
CA ALA A 399 33.62 -17.20 18.45
C ALA A 399 35.03 -17.81 18.38
N SER A 400 35.85 -17.39 17.40
CA SER A 400 37.24 -17.84 17.27
C SER A 400 38.15 -17.28 18.38
N GLU A 401 37.88 -16.06 18.87
CA GLU A 401 38.64 -15.46 19.98
C GLU A 401 38.26 -16.07 21.34
N LEU A 402 36.97 -16.37 21.57
CA LEU A 402 36.53 -17.04 22.80
C LEU A 402 37.05 -18.48 22.93
N MET A 403 37.08 -19.24 21.83
CA MET A 403 37.59 -20.62 21.85
C MET A 403 39.11 -20.71 22.01
N SER A 404 39.85 -19.60 21.83
CA SER A 404 41.31 -19.56 22.04
C SER A 404 41.74 -19.39 23.51
N ARG A 405 40.81 -19.10 24.43
CA ARG A 405 41.12 -18.72 25.82
C ARG A 405 40.52 -19.64 26.90
N CYS A 406 39.83 -20.72 26.53
CA CYS A 406 39.25 -21.65 27.50
C CYS A 406 39.37 -23.12 27.02
N PRO A 407 40.30 -23.94 27.58
CA PRO A 407 40.60 -25.28 27.05
C PRO A 407 39.56 -26.37 27.32
N LEU A 408 38.35 -26.05 27.83
CA LEU A 408 37.36 -27.05 28.27
C LEU A 408 36.01 -27.00 27.52
N LEU A 409 35.88 -26.21 26.46
CA LEU A 409 34.68 -26.19 25.62
C LEU A 409 34.79 -27.23 24.49
N THR A 410 34.35 -28.47 24.74
CA THR A 410 34.11 -29.46 23.69
C THR A 410 32.64 -29.46 23.27
N GLU A 411 32.42 -29.53 21.95
CA GLU A 411 31.25 -29.73 21.05
C GLU A 411 29.84 -30.15 21.56
N GLN A 412 29.47 -30.08 22.84
CA GLN A 412 28.21 -30.64 23.36
C GLN A 412 27.12 -29.66 23.81
N HIS A 413 27.20 -28.37 23.46
CA HIS A 413 26.15 -27.39 23.81
C HIS A 413 25.38 -26.80 22.62
N ALA A 414 25.69 -27.21 21.40
CA ALA A 414 24.89 -26.84 20.24
C ALA A 414 23.72 -27.83 20.09
N LEU A 415 22.64 -27.67 20.88
CA LEU A 415 21.29 -28.19 20.61
C LEU A 415 20.37 -28.00 21.83
N VAL A 416 19.85 -26.79 22.07
CA VAL A 416 18.54 -26.63 22.73
C VAL A 416 17.87 -25.37 22.17
N GLY A 417 16.84 -25.57 21.35
CA GLY A 417 15.88 -24.53 20.96
C GLY A 417 14.59 -24.67 21.77
N VAL A 418 13.92 -23.53 21.94
CA VAL A 418 12.55 -23.33 22.44
C VAL A 418 12.38 -23.29 23.97
N GLY A 419 12.33 -22.06 24.53
CA GLY A 419 11.80 -21.80 25.87
C GLY A 419 12.26 -20.47 26.50
N CYS A 420 11.29 -19.64 26.93
CA CYS A 420 11.34 -18.45 27.80
C CYS A 420 12.73 -17.86 28.20
N PRO A 421 13.03 -16.57 27.91
CA PRO A 421 14.33 -15.94 28.18
C PRO A 421 14.83 -16.02 29.64
N GLN A 422 13.92 -16.02 30.62
CA GLN A 422 14.28 -16.01 32.06
C GLN A 422 14.80 -17.36 32.59
N HIS A 423 14.64 -18.46 31.84
CA HIS A 423 15.16 -19.77 32.26
C HIS A 423 16.59 -20.04 31.76
N LEU A 424 17.01 -19.39 30.67
CA LEU A 424 18.34 -19.53 30.08
C LEU A 424 19.44 -18.82 30.89
N GLU A 425 19.14 -17.65 31.46
CA GLU A 425 20.08 -16.91 32.31
C GLU A 425 20.52 -17.72 33.55
N ASN A 426 19.58 -18.41 34.19
CA ASN A 426 19.86 -19.20 35.39
C ASN A 426 20.67 -20.47 35.10
N LEU A 427 20.49 -21.10 33.93
CA LEU A 427 21.23 -22.30 33.52
C LEU A 427 22.67 -22.00 33.09
N LEU A 428 22.89 -20.85 32.43
CA LEU A 428 24.23 -20.38 32.05
C LEU A 428 25.04 -19.92 33.27
N LEU A 429 24.41 -19.24 34.24
CA LEU A 429 25.10 -18.80 35.46
C LEU A 429 25.53 -19.97 36.34
N GLN A 430 24.82 -21.11 36.34
CA GLN A 430 25.16 -22.28 37.15
C GLN A 430 26.32 -23.12 36.60
N SER A 431 26.67 -22.98 35.31
CA SER A 431 27.69 -23.81 34.64
C SER A 431 29.07 -23.14 34.48
N LEU A 432 29.22 -21.88 34.89
CA LEU A 432 30.47 -21.13 34.82
C LEU A 432 31.26 -21.22 36.13
N SER A 433 32.58 -21.46 36.04
CA SER A 433 33.50 -21.33 37.19
C SER A 433 33.50 -19.90 37.75
N GLU A 434 33.71 -19.71 39.05
CA GLU A 434 33.65 -18.41 39.76
C GLU A 434 34.38 -17.27 39.03
N GLN A 435 35.55 -17.52 38.42
CA GLN A 435 36.30 -16.53 37.66
C GLN A 435 35.59 -15.96 36.41
N CYS A 436 34.65 -16.70 35.80
CA CYS A 436 33.88 -16.24 34.63
C CYS A 436 32.60 -15.49 35.00
N ARG A 437 32.11 -15.61 36.24
CA ARG A 437 30.92 -14.87 36.70
C ARG A 437 31.21 -13.38 36.86
N ASP A 438 32.40 -13.04 37.37
CA ASP A 438 32.77 -11.65 37.65
C ASP A 438 32.93 -10.80 36.36
N GLU A 439 33.46 -11.38 35.27
CA GLU A 439 33.55 -10.69 33.98
C GLU A 439 32.19 -10.51 33.28
N PHE A 440 31.25 -11.42 33.49
CA PHE A 440 29.91 -11.35 32.89
C PHE A 440 29.03 -10.29 33.57
N VAL A 441 29.12 -10.18 34.90
CA VAL A 441 28.41 -9.16 35.71
C VAL A 441 28.94 -7.75 35.42
N LEU A 442 30.25 -7.58 35.27
CA LEU A 442 30.87 -6.27 34.98
C LEU A 442 30.45 -5.65 33.63
N ARG A 443 29.94 -6.43 32.67
CA ARG A 443 29.49 -5.92 31.36
C ARG A 443 28.00 -5.52 31.31
N HIS A 444 27.20 -5.87 32.32
CA HIS A 444 25.74 -5.67 32.29
C HIS A 444 25.21 -4.64 33.31
N GLU A 445 26.05 -4.07 34.17
CA GLU A 445 25.67 -2.91 34.99
C GLU A 445 25.87 -1.59 34.23
N LYS A 446 24.78 -0.89 33.91
CA LYS A 446 24.83 0.55 33.58
C LYS A 446 24.96 1.36 34.88
N PRO A 447 25.77 2.44 34.92
CA PRO A 447 25.79 3.30 36.10
C PRO A 447 24.50 4.13 36.18
N ASN A 448 23.80 3.98 37.31
CA ASN A 448 22.82 4.94 37.81
C ASN A 448 23.55 6.24 38.20
N THR A 449 23.21 7.36 37.58
CA THR A 449 23.53 8.69 38.13
C THR A 449 22.29 9.57 38.13
N GLN A 450 21.79 9.82 39.34
CA GLN A 450 20.87 10.88 39.71
C GLN A 450 21.63 12.20 39.99
N HIS A 451 20.99 13.31 39.64
CA HIS A 451 21.12 14.71 40.10
C HIS A 451 22.37 15.53 39.73
N PHE A 452 22.16 16.58 38.92
CA PHE A 452 21.93 17.97 39.38
C PHE A 452 21.03 18.73 38.39
#